data_AF-A0A3P7AC01-F1
#
_entry.id   AF-A0A3P7AC01-F1
#
_cell.length_a   1.000
_cell.length_b   1.000
_cell.length_c   1.000
_cell.angle_alpha   90.00
_cell.angle_beta   90.00
_cell.angle_gamma   90.00
#
_symmetry.space_group_name_H-M   'P 1'
#
loop_
_entity.id
_entity.type
_entity.pdbx_description
1 polymer ?
#
loop_
_entity_poly.entity_id
_entity_poly.type
_entity_poly.pdbx_seq_one_letter_code
_entity_poly.pdbx_strand_id
1 'polypeptide(L)'
;MLFDFSCANGACADYNPVLLQGVRGYPGIRARINPRAFQYASGLIADLLNQEIKRARIPPITQNIPQVQGCVQIYNLYVSRYRCPQRTVLYPAPPNRLVMQVQNVDIGITGNLGGQVVILLPIPLSGIIQLNVHQATITVELVLERSATGAPYARLVSCNVQTGYTDAYIENGGIIGDIINSQFRQRISSQVREMIPGQICGQLPSIINEKLNSKLAQLPQAIAVTQMLSLFSGALPLGGPSPTEQYCQTQCRARGLATQLTATP
;
A
#
# COMPACT_ATOMS: atom_id res chain seq x y z
N MET A 1 -13.20 -9.41 -4.74
CA MET A 1 -13.51 -9.00 -3.36
C MET A 1 -14.97 -8.55 -3.33
N LEU A 2 -15.70 -8.97 -2.31
CA LEU A 2 -17.12 -8.67 -2.14
C LEU A 2 -17.25 -7.70 -0.96
N PHE A 3 -17.93 -6.58 -1.18
CA PHE A 3 -18.27 -5.65 -0.12
C PHE A 3 -19.78 -5.72 0.10
N ASP A 4 -20.16 -6.21 1.27
CA ASP A 4 -21.56 -6.28 1.69
C ASP A 4 -21.82 -5.08 2.62
N PHE A 5 -22.51 -4.07 2.09
CA PHE A 5 -23.00 -2.94 2.89
C PHE A 5 -24.34 -3.35 3.50
N SER A 6 -24.36 -3.60 4.82
CA SER A 6 -25.61 -3.78 5.56
C SER A 6 -25.93 -2.51 6.33
N CYS A 7 -27.15 -2.01 6.17
CA CYS A 7 -27.69 -0.96 7.03
C CYS A 7 -27.68 -1.44 8.49
N ALA A 8 -26.93 -0.76 9.35
CA ALA A 8 -26.93 -1.04 10.78
C ALA A 8 -28.17 -0.42 11.43
N ASN A 9 -28.99 -1.26 12.06
CA ASN A 9 -30.13 -0.81 12.86
C ASN A 9 -29.65 -0.10 14.13
N GLY A 10 -30.07 1.16 14.29
CA GLY A 10 -29.88 1.93 15.51
C GLY A 10 -30.60 3.27 15.46
N ALA A 11 -31.92 3.22 15.65
CA ALA A 11 -32.84 4.34 15.91
C ALA A 11 -33.15 5.33 14.77
N CYS A 12 -34.08 4.94 13.89
CA CYS A 12 -35.27 5.72 13.51
C CYS A 12 -36.19 4.77 12.74
N ALA A 13 -37.38 4.52 13.29
CA ALA A 13 -38.39 3.69 12.65
C ALA A 13 -39.02 4.48 11.49
N ASP A 14 -38.59 4.19 10.26
CA ASP A 14 -39.42 4.40 9.06
C ASP A 14 -38.93 3.47 7.93
N TYR A 15 -39.19 2.16 8.07
CA TYR A 15 -39.00 1.22 6.97
C TYR A 15 -40.28 0.41 6.76
N ASN A 16 -40.58 0.14 5.49
CA ASN A 16 -41.78 -0.54 5.07
C ASN A 16 -41.80 -1.98 5.61
N PRO A 17 -42.82 -2.39 6.40
CA PRO A 17 -42.91 -3.73 6.99
C PRO A 17 -43.02 -4.85 5.94
N VAL A 18 -43.33 -4.55 4.67
CA VAL A 18 -43.28 -5.54 3.57
C VAL A 18 -41.86 -6.08 3.32
N LEU A 19 -40.83 -5.31 3.67
CA LEU A 19 -39.42 -5.75 3.58
C LEU A 19 -39.04 -6.77 4.67
N LEU A 20 -39.89 -7.00 5.68
CA LEU A 20 -39.66 -8.03 6.70
C LEU A 20 -39.77 -9.47 6.14
N GLN A 21 -40.37 -9.64 4.95
CA GLN A 21 -40.42 -10.93 4.25
C GLN A 21 -39.16 -11.19 3.38
N GLY A 22 -38.21 -10.25 3.33
CA GLY A 22 -36.92 -10.47 2.68
C GLY A 22 -36.03 -11.42 3.49
N VAL A 23 -35.19 -12.20 2.79
CA VAL A 23 -34.23 -13.10 3.43
C VAL A 23 -33.25 -12.27 4.27
N ARG A 24 -33.39 -12.33 5.60
CA ARG A 24 -32.49 -11.67 6.55
C ARG A 24 -31.07 -12.21 6.37
N GLY A 25 -30.10 -11.31 6.20
CA GLY A 25 -28.67 -11.64 6.09
C GLY A 25 -28.01 -11.26 4.76
N TYR A 26 -28.79 -10.96 3.71
CA TYR A 26 -28.23 -10.47 2.44
C TYR A 26 -28.24 -8.94 2.38
N PRO A 27 -27.18 -8.32 1.82
CA PRO A 27 -27.12 -6.87 1.71
C PRO A 27 -28.13 -6.35 0.68
N GLY A 28 -28.74 -5.20 0.94
CA GLY A 28 -29.60 -4.51 -0.02
C GLY A 28 -28.82 -3.94 -1.22
N ILE A 29 -27.53 -3.63 -1.05
CA ILE A 29 -26.62 -3.18 -2.10
C ILE A 29 -25.34 -4.00 -2.03
N ARG A 30 -24.92 -4.56 -3.16
CA ARG A 30 -23.70 -5.36 -3.29
C ARG A 30 -22.76 -4.75 -4.32
N ALA A 31 -21.58 -4.30 -3.86
CA ALA A 31 -20.54 -3.80 -4.74
C ALA A 31 -19.55 -4.94 -5.08
N ARG A 32 -19.37 -5.20 -6.38
CA ARG A 32 -18.40 -6.19 -6.87
C ARG A 32 -17.28 -5.50 -7.63
N ILE A 33 -16.07 -5.62 -7.08
CA ILE A 33 -14.85 -5.18 -7.78
C ILE A 33 -14.30 -6.34 -8.59
N ASN A 34 -14.23 -6.16 -9.91
CA ASN A 34 -13.73 -7.17 -10.84
C ASN A 34 -12.18 -7.08 -10.97
N PRO A 35 -11.51 -8.12 -11.51
CA PRO A 35 -10.06 -8.09 -11.70
C PRO A 35 -9.55 -6.90 -12.54
N ARG A 36 -10.33 -6.43 -13.51
CA ARG A 36 -9.96 -5.25 -14.33
C ARG A 36 -9.88 -3.96 -13.53
N ALA A 37 -10.75 -3.78 -12.54
CA ALA A 37 -10.68 -2.65 -11.63
C ALA A 37 -9.40 -2.68 -10.77
N PHE A 38 -8.94 -3.88 -10.38
CA PHE A 38 -7.65 -4.04 -9.70
C PHE A 38 -6.46 -3.75 -10.61
N GLN A 39 -6.53 -4.13 -11.89
CA GLN A 39 -5.52 -3.77 -12.88
C GLN A 39 -5.45 -2.24 -13.07
N TYR A 40 -6.61 -1.57 -13.17
CA TYR A 40 -6.66 -0.11 -13.22
C TYR A 40 -6.09 0.53 -11.95
N ALA A 41 -6.48 0.05 -10.77
CA ALA A 41 -5.95 0.51 -9.51
C ALA A 41 -4.42 0.30 -9.40
N SER A 42 -3.89 -0.78 -9.99
CA SER A 42 -2.44 -1.05 -10.01
C SER A 42 -1.68 0.06 -10.73
N GLY A 43 -2.20 0.55 -11.86
CA GLY A 43 -1.61 1.68 -12.60
C GLY A 43 -1.63 2.97 -11.78
N LEU A 44 -2.79 3.30 -11.18
CA LEU A 44 -2.91 4.48 -10.31
C LEU A 44 -1.96 4.43 -9.11
N ILE A 45 -1.82 3.26 -8.48
CA ILE A 45 -0.90 3.07 -7.35
C ILE A 45 0.54 3.21 -7.81
N ALA A 46 0.91 2.70 -8.99
CA ALA A 46 2.25 2.86 -9.53
C ALA A 46 2.62 4.34 -9.67
N ASP A 47 1.73 5.14 -10.25
CA ASP A 47 1.95 6.58 -10.43
C ASP A 47 2.00 7.32 -9.09
N LEU A 48 1.11 6.99 -8.16
CA LEU A 48 1.08 7.58 -6.84
C LEU A 48 2.37 7.26 -6.06
N LEU A 49 2.81 6.00 -6.04
CA LEU A 49 4.05 5.59 -5.38
C LEU A 49 5.26 6.32 -5.98
N ASN A 50 5.31 6.47 -7.30
CA ASN A 50 6.40 7.18 -7.97
C ASN A 50 6.49 8.66 -7.55
N GLN A 51 5.36 9.30 -7.25
CA GLN A 51 5.32 10.70 -6.81
C GLN A 51 5.62 10.83 -5.31
N GLU A 52 4.95 10.02 -4.49
CA GLU A 52 5.07 10.08 -3.03
C GLU A 52 6.45 9.64 -2.56
N ILE A 53 7.05 8.59 -3.13
CA ILE A 53 8.39 8.13 -2.73
C ILE A 53 9.44 9.21 -3.01
N LYS A 54 9.37 9.89 -4.16
CA LYS A 54 10.31 10.97 -4.50
C LYS A 54 10.21 12.16 -3.55
N ARG A 55 9.03 12.40 -2.97
CA ARG A 55 8.75 13.52 -2.06
C ARG A 55 8.84 13.13 -0.59
N ALA A 56 8.98 11.83 -0.29
CA ALA A 56 8.99 11.32 1.07
C ALA A 56 10.18 11.89 1.85
N ARG A 57 9.88 12.38 3.05
CA ARG A 57 10.88 12.72 4.06
C ARG A 57 10.93 11.59 5.06
N ILE A 58 12.13 11.04 5.26
CA ILE A 58 12.33 9.92 6.18
C ILE A 58 12.68 10.51 7.55
N PRO A 59 12.02 10.07 8.63
CA PRO A 59 12.30 10.57 9.97
C PRO A 59 13.76 10.27 10.37
N PRO A 60 14.36 11.09 11.25
CA PRO A 60 15.73 10.86 11.71
C PRO A 60 15.84 9.52 12.43
N ILE A 61 16.97 8.84 12.22
CA ILE A 61 17.28 7.53 12.80
C ILE A 61 18.43 7.71 13.78
N THR A 62 18.23 7.33 15.03
CA THR A 62 19.29 7.32 16.05
C THR A 62 19.61 5.88 16.42
N GLN A 63 20.89 5.51 16.34
CA GLN A 63 21.37 4.20 16.76
C GLN A 63 22.57 4.32 17.67
N ASN A 64 22.56 3.50 18.72
CA ASN A 64 23.70 3.34 19.61
C ASN A 64 24.58 2.24 19.03
N ILE A 65 25.88 2.51 18.89
CA ILE A 65 26.86 1.54 18.41
C ILE A 65 27.58 0.98 19.65
N PRO A 66 27.20 -0.21 20.13
CA PRO A 66 27.76 -0.75 21.36
C PRO A 66 29.27 -1.01 21.25
N GLN A 67 29.79 -1.24 20.04
CA GLN A 67 31.22 -1.50 19.80
C GLN A 67 32.13 -0.29 20.08
N VAL A 68 31.60 0.94 20.08
CA VAL A 68 32.39 2.19 20.23
C VAL A 68 31.76 3.15 21.26
N GLN A 69 30.93 2.63 22.17
CA GLN A 69 30.21 3.38 23.23
C GLN A 69 29.72 4.75 22.74
N GLY A 70 29.06 4.76 21.58
CA GLY A 70 28.73 5.97 20.85
C GLY A 70 27.30 5.97 20.33
N CYS A 71 26.79 7.17 20.07
CA CYS A 71 25.48 7.37 19.45
C CYS A 71 25.68 8.02 18.09
N VAL A 72 25.06 7.41 17.07
CA VAL A 72 25.02 7.93 15.72
C VAL A 72 23.60 8.37 15.41
N GLN A 73 23.47 9.57 14.87
CA GLN A 73 22.21 10.14 14.45
C GLN A 73 22.29 10.47 12.96
N ILE A 74 21.31 9.96 12.22
CA ILE A 74 21.13 10.23 10.80
C ILE A 74 19.88 11.08 10.67
N TYR A 75 20.00 12.26 10.07
CA TYR A 75 18.91 13.23 9.97
C TYR A 75 18.88 13.89 8.60
N ASN A 76 17.82 14.66 8.32
CA ASN A 76 17.57 15.26 6.99
C ASN A 76 17.60 14.22 5.86
N LEU A 77 17.06 13.02 6.11
CA LEU A 77 17.01 11.95 5.13
C LEU A 77 16.00 12.28 4.02
N TYR A 78 16.43 12.15 2.77
CA TYR A 78 15.59 12.31 1.59
C TYR A 78 15.99 11.33 0.49
N VAL A 79 15.04 11.05 -0.41
CA VAL A 79 15.29 10.22 -1.59
C VAL A 79 16.06 11.04 -2.64
N SER A 80 17.33 10.69 -2.85
CA SER A 80 18.21 11.37 -3.80
C SER A 80 18.19 10.73 -5.19
N ARG A 81 17.95 9.42 -5.27
CA ARG A 81 17.80 8.69 -6.53
C ARG A 81 16.57 7.79 -6.45
N TYR A 82 15.82 7.74 -7.54
CA TYR A 82 14.66 6.87 -7.62
C TYR A 82 14.50 6.32 -9.02
N ARG A 83 14.49 5.00 -9.15
CA ARG A 83 14.13 4.29 -10.37
C ARG A 83 12.78 3.64 -10.15
N CYS A 84 11.83 3.94 -11.02
CA CYS A 84 10.49 3.37 -10.96
C CYS A 84 10.54 1.82 -10.98
N PRO A 85 9.63 1.16 -10.26
CA PRO A 85 9.53 -0.30 -10.25
C PRO A 85 9.20 -0.83 -11.64
N GLN A 86 9.68 -2.04 -11.94
CA GLN A 86 9.32 -2.73 -13.19
C GLN A 86 7.88 -3.21 -13.19
N ARG A 87 7.36 -3.57 -12.02
CA ARG A 87 6.01 -4.11 -11.89
C ARG A 87 5.41 -3.70 -10.55
N THR A 88 4.27 -3.03 -10.63
CA THR A 88 3.40 -2.73 -9.49
C THR A 88 2.05 -3.36 -9.76
N VAL A 89 1.62 -4.28 -8.89
CA VAL A 89 0.32 -4.93 -9.02
C VAL A 89 -0.42 -4.93 -7.69
N LEU A 90 -1.72 -4.73 -7.79
CA LEU A 90 -2.68 -4.92 -6.72
C LEU A 90 -3.68 -5.98 -7.19
N TYR A 91 -3.89 -7.02 -6.39
CA TYR A 91 -4.85 -8.06 -6.73
C TYR A 91 -5.46 -8.72 -5.49
N PRO A 92 -6.72 -9.20 -5.58
CA PRO A 92 -7.31 -9.97 -4.51
C PRO A 92 -6.73 -11.38 -4.50
N ALA A 93 -6.39 -11.89 -3.32
CA ALA A 93 -5.94 -13.25 -3.09
C ALA A 93 -6.88 -13.97 -2.11
N PRO A 94 -7.24 -15.25 -2.36
CA PRO A 94 -7.99 -16.03 -1.38
C PRO A 94 -7.15 -16.35 -0.12
N PRO A 95 -7.76 -16.44 1.08
CA PRO A 95 -9.09 -15.97 1.46
C PRO A 95 -9.05 -14.48 1.88
N ASN A 96 -9.95 -13.65 1.33
CA ASN A 96 -10.17 -12.23 1.72
C ASN A 96 -8.92 -11.34 1.87
N ARG A 97 -7.85 -11.64 1.12
CA ARG A 97 -6.62 -10.84 1.09
C ARG A 97 -6.60 -9.92 -0.11
N LEU A 98 -5.92 -8.80 0.08
CA LEU A 98 -5.53 -7.87 -0.95
C LEU A 98 -4.00 -7.81 -0.93
N VAL A 99 -3.38 -8.24 -2.02
CA VAL A 99 -1.93 -8.27 -2.14
C VAL A 99 -1.49 -7.13 -3.03
N MET A 100 -0.58 -6.31 -2.52
CA MET A 100 0.13 -5.29 -3.28
C MET A 100 1.59 -5.73 -3.40
N GLN A 101 2.09 -5.75 -4.63
CA GLN A 101 3.48 -6.12 -4.91
C GLN A 101 4.13 -5.06 -5.78
N VAL A 102 5.29 -4.59 -5.34
CA VAL A 102 6.16 -3.64 -6.04
C VAL A 102 7.50 -4.33 -6.26
N GLN A 103 7.91 -4.51 -7.52
CA GLN A 103 9.10 -5.29 -7.87
C GLN A 103 10.16 -4.45 -8.54
N ASN A 104 11.41 -4.75 -8.19
CA ASN A 104 12.61 -4.20 -8.81
C ASN A 104 12.65 -2.66 -8.81
N VAL A 105 12.43 -2.08 -7.64
CA VAL A 105 12.62 -0.63 -7.41
C VAL A 105 14.04 -0.36 -6.94
N ASP A 106 14.66 0.70 -7.46
CA ASP A 106 15.96 1.17 -6.96
C ASP A 106 15.77 2.52 -6.27
N ILE A 107 16.29 2.64 -5.05
CA ILE A 107 16.12 3.80 -4.18
C ILE A 107 17.48 4.22 -3.63
N GLY A 108 17.88 5.46 -3.90
CA GLY A 108 19.00 6.13 -3.27
C GLY A 108 18.50 7.11 -2.23
N ILE A 109 19.02 7.01 -1.01
CA ILE A 109 18.69 7.85 0.13
C ILE A 109 19.96 8.56 0.55
N THR A 110 19.85 9.87 0.76
CA THR A 110 20.94 10.70 1.26
C THR A 110 20.50 11.36 2.56
N GLY A 111 21.42 11.50 3.52
CA GLY A 111 21.16 12.20 4.77
C GLY A 111 22.44 12.72 5.41
N ASN A 112 22.27 13.54 6.44
CA ASN A 112 23.39 14.02 7.24
C ASN A 112 23.68 13.01 8.34
N LEU A 113 24.96 12.71 8.53
CA LEU A 113 25.48 11.92 9.63
C LEU A 113 25.98 12.86 10.71
N GLY A 114 25.54 12.64 11.94
CA GLY A 114 26.03 13.30 13.14
C GLY A 114 26.19 12.29 14.27
N GLY A 115 26.96 12.65 15.29
CA GLY A 115 27.06 11.85 16.50
C GLY A 115 28.43 11.95 17.15
N GLN A 116 28.68 11.06 18.08
CA GLN A 116 29.97 10.92 18.74
C GLN A 116 30.24 9.46 19.09
N VAL A 117 31.50 9.06 18.95
CA VAL A 117 31.99 7.75 19.38
C VAL A 117 33.04 7.91 20.46
N VAL A 118 33.06 7.02 21.44
CA VAL A 118 33.96 7.10 22.59
C VAL A 118 34.79 5.84 22.64
N ILE A 119 36.05 5.96 22.21
CA ILE A 119 37.04 4.86 22.31
C ILE A 119 38.00 5.13 23.46
N LEU A 120 38.52 6.35 23.54
CA LEU A 120 39.39 6.87 24.62
C LEU A 120 39.02 8.32 24.97
N LEU A 121 38.68 9.10 23.95
CA LEU A 121 38.12 10.45 24.04
C LEU A 121 36.88 10.52 23.13
N PRO A 122 35.90 11.41 23.41
CA PRO A 122 34.76 11.61 22.51
C PRO A 122 35.23 12.20 21.18
N ILE A 123 34.99 11.46 20.10
CA ILE A 123 35.31 11.91 18.74
C ILE A 123 34.01 12.21 18.00
N PRO A 124 33.79 13.46 17.56
CA PRO A 124 32.59 13.80 16.80
C PRO A 124 32.61 13.11 15.44
N LEU A 125 31.45 12.56 15.06
CA LEU A 125 31.19 12.07 13.72
C LEU A 125 30.35 13.11 12.98
N SER A 126 30.81 13.50 11.80
CA SER A 126 30.06 14.31 10.87
C SER A 126 30.29 13.80 9.45
N GLY A 127 29.30 13.97 8.59
CA GLY A 127 29.42 13.58 7.19
C GLY A 127 28.07 13.50 6.50
N ILE A 128 28.05 12.97 5.29
CA ILE A 128 26.86 12.71 4.51
C ILE A 128 26.77 11.20 4.30
N ILE A 129 25.68 10.57 4.73
CA ILE A 129 25.46 9.15 4.46
C ILE A 129 24.71 8.98 3.14
N GLN A 130 25.20 8.07 2.31
CA GLN A 130 24.58 7.64 1.07
C GLN A 130 24.19 6.17 1.21
N LEU A 131 22.90 5.88 1.00
CA LEU A 131 22.35 4.53 1.02
C LEU A 131 21.72 4.25 -0.34
N ASN A 132 22.25 3.27 -1.06
CA ASN A 132 21.68 2.81 -2.32
C ASN A 132 21.12 1.41 -2.15
N VAL A 133 19.82 1.27 -2.42
CA VAL A 133 19.10 0.01 -2.40
C VAL A 133 18.73 -0.34 -3.83
N HIS A 134 19.16 -1.51 -4.28
CA HIS A 134 18.93 -2.00 -5.63
C HIS A 134 18.05 -3.25 -5.62
N GLN A 135 17.20 -3.33 -6.64
CA GLN A 135 16.29 -4.44 -6.90
C GLN A 135 15.40 -4.77 -5.71
N ALA A 136 14.90 -3.74 -5.02
CA ALA A 136 13.99 -3.95 -3.92
C ALA A 136 12.63 -4.46 -4.41
N THR A 137 12.11 -5.45 -3.70
CA THR A 137 10.78 -6.03 -3.90
C THR A 137 10.02 -5.96 -2.60
N ILE A 138 8.87 -5.29 -2.63
CA ILE A 138 8.01 -5.07 -1.47
C ILE A 138 6.69 -5.79 -1.74
N THR A 139 6.32 -6.70 -0.84
CA THR A 139 5.05 -7.42 -0.89
C THR A 139 4.28 -7.12 0.39
N VAL A 140 3.08 -6.59 0.24
CA VAL A 140 2.19 -6.19 1.32
C VAL A 140 0.90 -6.99 1.18
N GLU A 141 0.51 -7.66 2.25
CA GLU A 141 -0.78 -8.34 2.35
C GLU A 141 -1.67 -7.61 3.33
N LEU A 142 -2.83 -7.19 2.84
CA LEU A 142 -3.88 -6.57 3.62
C LEU A 142 -5.08 -7.53 3.69
N VAL A 143 -5.79 -7.53 4.80
CA VAL A 143 -7.15 -8.07 4.87
C VAL A 143 -8.13 -6.93 5.01
N LEU A 144 -9.29 -7.08 4.37
CA LEU A 144 -10.38 -6.14 4.53
C LEU A 144 -11.43 -6.76 5.45
N GLU A 145 -11.70 -6.04 6.53
CA GLU A 145 -12.59 -6.43 7.61
C GLU A 145 -13.67 -5.35 7.77
N ARG A 146 -14.75 -5.69 8.47
CA ARG A 146 -15.80 -4.75 8.83
C ARG A 146 -15.54 -4.25 10.24
N SER A 147 -15.47 -2.94 10.42
CA SER A 147 -15.34 -2.32 11.74
C SER A 147 -16.64 -2.47 12.55
N ALA A 148 -16.59 -2.19 13.86
CA ALA A 148 -17.77 -2.15 14.73
C ALA A 148 -18.83 -1.15 14.25
N THR A 149 -18.42 -0.05 13.60
CA THR A 149 -19.33 0.92 13.01
C THR A 149 -19.91 0.46 11.67
N GLY A 150 -19.42 -0.65 11.11
CA GLY A 150 -19.82 -1.16 9.81
C GLY A 150 -19.03 -0.61 8.63
N ALA A 151 -17.99 0.19 8.86
CA ALA A 151 -17.11 0.70 7.82
C ALA A 151 -16.14 -0.40 7.38
N PRO A 152 -15.73 -0.43 6.10
CA PRO A 152 -14.60 -1.25 5.70
C PRO A 152 -13.32 -0.73 6.38
N TYR A 153 -12.52 -1.65 6.89
CA TYR A 153 -11.24 -1.39 7.53
C TYR A 153 -10.19 -2.35 6.97
N ALA A 154 -9.06 -1.82 6.52
CA ALA A 154 -7.94 -2.60 6.03
C ALA A 154 -6.90 -2.79 7.13
N ARG A 155 -6.47 -4.03 7.34
CA ARG A 155 -5.45 -4.40 8.33
C ARG A 155 -4.26 -5.04 7.65
N LEU A 156 -3.05 -4.63 8.04
CA LEU A 156 -1.82 -5.28 7.59
C LEU A 156 -1.72 -6.68 8.20
N VAL A 157 -1.54 -7.69 7.36
CA VAL A 157 -1.31 -9.09 7.79
C VAL A 157 0.15 -9.47 7.61
N SER A 158 0.73 -9.09 6.49
CA SER A 158 2.13 -9.40 6.18
C SER A 158 2.76 -8.25 5.42
N CYS A 159 4.01 -7.99 5.72
CA CYS A 159 4.88 -7.11 4.96
C CYS A 159 6.21 -7.81 4.81
N ASN A 160 6.62 -7.99 3.56
CA ASN A 160 7.91 -8.60 3.22
C ASN A 160 8.64 -7.64 2.29
N VAL A 161 9.85 -7.28 2.68
CA VAL A 161 10.75 -6.46 1.86
C VAL A 161 12.00 -7.28 1.60
N GLN A 162 12.32 -7.46 0.33
CA GLN A 162 13.54 -8.12 -0.12
C GLN A 162 14.35 -7.12 -0.91
N THR A 163 15.65 -7.08 -0.67
CA THR A 163 16.58 -6.25 -1.45
C THR A 163 17.58 -7.17 -2.13
N GLY A 164 17.92 -6.88 -3.38
CA GLY A 164 18.96 -7.64 -4.09
C GLY A 164 20.35 -7.24 -3.60
N TYR A 165 20.62 -5.94 -3.66
CA TYR A 165 21.88 -5.35 -3.22
C TYR A 165 21.62 -4.07 -2.43
N THR A 166 22.45 -3.82 -1.43
CA THR A 166 22.39 -2.63 -0.59
C THR A 166 23.80 -2.16 -0.33
N ASP A 167 24.03 -0.88 -0.50
CA ASP A 167 25.33 -0.26 -0.33
C ASP A 167 25.17 1.02 0.48
N ALA A 168 25.90 1.12 1.58
CA ALA A 168 25.88 2.26 2.47
C ALA A 168 27.30 2.76 2.71
N TYR A 169 27.54 4.04 2.44
CA TYR A 169 28.85 4.67 2.60
C TYR A 169 28.71 6.14 3.04
N ILE A 170 29.82 6.70 3.54
CA ILE A 170 29.86 8.05 4.11
C ILE A 170 30.70 8.96 3.22
N GLU A 171 30.13 10.02 2.67
CA GLU A 171 30.85 11.09 2.00
C GLU A 171 31.23 12.19 3.00
N ASN A 172 32.38 12.82 2.79
CA ASN A 172 32.87 13.95 3.61
C ASN A 172 32.97 13.63 5.12
N GLY A 173 33.28 12.38 5.48
CA GLY A 173 33.41 11.93 6.87
C GLY A 173 34.80 12.11 7.51
N GLY A 174 35.73 12.75 6.79
CA GLY A 174 37.14 12.86 7.17
C GLY A 174 37.81 11.49 7.34
N ILE A 175 38.89 11.46 8.13
CA ILE A 175 39.70 10.25 8.35
C ILE A 175 38.84 9.08 8.88
N ILE A 176 37.87 9.37 9.75
CA ILE A 176 36.98 8.33 10.30
C ILE A 176 36.04 7.79 9.22
N GLY A 177 35.46 8.68 8.41
CA GLY A 177 34.66 8.28 7.24
C GLY A 177 35.45 7.41 6.28
N ASP A 178 36.71 7.74 6.01
CA ASP A 178 37.58 6.98 5.12
C ASP A 178 37.91 5.58 5.66
N ILE A 179 38.17 5.47 6.96
CA ILE A 179 38.37 4.17 7.64
C ILE A 179 37.09 3.34 7.56
N ILE A 180 35.94 3.95 7.85
CA ILE A 180 34.65 3.26 7.79
C ILE A 180 34.36 2.76 6.37
N ASN A 181 34.56 3.60 5.36
CA ASN A 181 34.32 3.25 3.96
C ASN A 181 35.26 2.15 3.45
N SER A 182 36.53 2.19 3.85
CA SER A 182 37.53 1.24 3.36
C SER A 182 37.47 -0.10 4.09
N GLN A 183 37.20 -0.11 5.41
CA GLN A 183 37.30 -1.30 6.24
C GLN A 183 35.94 -1.88 6.67
N PHE A 184 34.89 -1.06 6.75
CA PHE A 184 33.62 -1.46 7.38
C PHE A 184 32.38 -1.33 6.49
N ARG A 185 32.52 -0.79 5.27
CA ARG A 185 31.41 -0.60 4.32
C ARG A 185 30.58 -1.86 4.10
N GLN A 186 31.22 -3.01 3.92
CA GLN A 186 30.49 -4.28 3.74
C GLN A 186 29.67 -4.65 4.97
N ARG A 187 30.22 -4.49 6.18
CA ARG A 187 29.52 -4.80 7.43
C ARG A 187 28.34 -3.85 7.65
N ILE A 188 28.54 -2.55 7.45
CA ILE A 188 27.47 -1.56 7.56
C ILE A 188 26.38 -1.83 6.53
N SER A 189 26.76 -2.09 5.27
CA SER A 189 25.80 -2.40 4.21
C SER A 189 24.98 -3.65 4.53
N SER A 190 25.59 -4.69 5.10
CA SER A 190 24.88 -5.89 5.56
C SER A 190 23.92 -5.60 6.72
N GLN A 191 24.35 -4.82 7.71
CA GLN A 191 23.52 -4.43 8.84
C GLN A 191 22.32 -3.59 8.37
N VAL A 192 22.55 -2.61 7.48
CA VAL A 192 21.49 -1.77 6.92
C VAL A 192 20.52 -2.60 6.10
N ARG A 193 21.02 -3.57 5.32
CA ARG A 193 20.19 -4.51 4.57
C ARG A 193 19.22 -5.26 5.48
N GLU A 194 19.66 -5.70 6.65
CA GLU A 194 18.83 -6.40 7.64
C GLU A 194 17.82 -5.48 8.33
N MET A 195 18.15 -4.20 8.49
CA MET A 195 17.29 -3.22 9.17
C MET A 195 16.19 -2.64 8.27
N ILE A 196 16.44 -2.52 6.96
CA ILE A 196 15.49 -1.94 5.98
C ILE A 196 14.09 -2.57 6.09
N PRO A 197 13.94 -3.92 6.06
CA PRO A 197 12.62 -4.53 6.18
C PRO A 197 11.88 -4.15 7.45
N GLY A 198 12.57 -4.15 8.59
CA GLY A 198 11.99 -3.78 9.88
C GLY A 198 11.51 -2.33 9.92
N GLN A 199 12.29 -1.40 9.36
CA GLN A 199 11.93 0.01 9.32
C GLN A 199 10.73 0.29 8.39
N ILE A 200 10.75 -0.27 7.17
CA ILE A 200 9.65 -0.08 6.20
C ILE A 200 8.36 -0.74 6.71
N CYS A 201 8.44 -2.00 7.13
CA CYS A 201 7.27 -2.74 7.57
C CYS A 201 6.74 -2.25 8.92
N GLY A 202 7.59 -1.70 9.79
CA GLY A 202 7.18 -1.12 11.07
C GLY A 202 6.35 0.17 10.92
N GLN A 203 6.62 0.98 9.88
CA GLN A 203 5.87 2.22 9.62
C GLN A 203 4.58 2.00 8.83
N LEU A 204 4.51 0.90 8.07
CA LEU A 204 3.39 0.62 7.17
C LEU A 204 2.01 0.56 7.86
N PRO A 205 1.84 -0.03 9.05
CA PRO A 205 0.56 0.01 9.77
C PRO A 205 0.03 1.42 10.00
N SER A 206 0.88 2.36 10.42
CA SER A 206 0.48 3.75 10.66
C SER A 206 0.06 4.43 9.36
N ILE A 207 0.80 4.21 8.28
CA ILE A 207 0.45 4.73 6.94
C ILE A 207 -0.90 4.18 6.47
N ILE A 208 -1.13 2.87 6.65
CA ILE A 208 -2.41 2.24 6.30
C ILE A 208 -3.55 2.87 7.12
N ASN A 209 -3.36 3.07 8.42
CA ASN A 209 -4.38 3.68 9.26
C ASN A 209 -4.68 5.13 8.88
N GLU A 210 -3.65 5.94 8.67
CA GLU A 210 -3.81 7.38 8.41
C GLU A 210 -4.28 7.70 6.98
N LYS A 211 -3.83 6.94 5.98
CA LYS A 211 -4.08 7.24 4.57
C LYS A 211 -5.16 6.37 3.94
N LEU A 212 -5.17 5.07 4.25
CA LEU A 212 -6.13 4.13 3.65
C LEU A 212 -7.40 4.05 4.49
N ASN A 213 -7.28 3.74 5.79
CA ASN A 213 -8.45 3.55 6.65
C ASN A 213 -9.23 4.84 6.87
N SER A 214 -8.58 6.01 6.89
CA SER A 214 -9.27 7.30 6.92
C SER A 214 -10.16 7.53 5.69
N LYS A 215 -9.74 7.06 4.51
CA LYS A 215 -10.53 7.13 3.27
C LYS A 215 -11.61 6.05 3.21
N LEU A 216 -11.32 4.84 3.68
CA LEU A 216 -12.31 3.78 3.77
C LEU A 216 -13.44 4.12 4.75
N ALA A 217 -13.12 4.82 5.85
CA ALA A 217 -14.11 5.31 6.81
C ALA A 217 -15.01 6.41 6.25
N GLN A 218 -14.58 7.12 5.20
CA GLN A 218 -15.39 8.13 4.51
C GLN A 218 -16.41 7.51 3.54
N LEU A 219 -16.36 6.19 3.30
CA LEU A 219 -17.37 5.54 2.49
C LEU A 219 -18.72 5.57 3.21
N PRO A 220 -19.79 6.03 2.53
CA PRO A 220 -21.08 6.20 3.16
C PRO A 220 -21.64 4.85 3.61
N GLN A 221 -21.94 4.73 4.91
CA GLN A 221 -22.55 3.55 5.50
C GLN A 221 -24.08 3.54 5.35
N ALA A 222 -24.66 4.73 5.22
CA ALA A 222 -26.05 4.95 4.91
C ALA A 222 -26.10 5.96 3.76
N ILE A 223 -26.78 5.60 2.68
CA ILE A 223 -27.01 6.50 1.54
C ILE A 223 -28.51 6.81 1.57
N ALA A 224 -28.87 8.09 1.68
CA ALA A 224 -30.27 8.48 1.58
C ALA A 224 -30.82 8.04 0.21
N VAL A 225 -32.04 7.53 0.16
CA VAL A 225 -32.65 7.06 -1.10
C VAL A 225 -32.67 8.17 -2.16
N THR A 226 -32.82 9.42 -1.76
CA THR A 226 -32.74 10.59 -2.65
C THR A 226 -31.34 10.77 -3.28
N GLN A 227 -30.27 10.49 -2.53
CA GLN A 227 -28.89 10.48 -3.05
C GLN A 227 -28.62 9.24 -3.90
N MET A 228 -29.23 8.09 -3.60
CA MET A 228 -29.17 6.93 -4.48
C MET A 228 -29.85 7.22 -5.82
N LEU A 229 -31.05 7.81 -5.79
CA LEU A 229 -31.81 8.15 -7.00
C LEU A 229 -31.05 9.13 -7.89
N SER A 230 -30.29 10.09 -7.32
CA SER A 230 -29.44 10.98 -8.12
C SER A 230 -28.22 10.27 -8.70
N LEU A 231 -27.55 9.39 -7.94
CA LEU A 231 -26.41 8.58 -8.42
C LEU A 231 -26.81 7.60 -9.53
N PHE A 232 -28.04 7.08 -9.47
CA PHE A 232 -28.58 6.13 -10.45
C PHE A 232 -29.55 6.77 -11.45
N SER A 233 -29.75 8.09 -11.43
CA SER A 233 -30.68 8.80 -12.34
C SER A 233 -30.36 8.60 -13.82
N GLY A 234 -29.09 8.36 -14.16
CA GLY A 234 -28.65 8.01 -15.52
C GLY A 234 -28.60 6.50 -15.82
N ALA A 235 -28.78 5.64 -14.81
CA ALA A 235 -28.66 4.18 -14.92
C ALA A 235 -29.98 3.42 -14.68
N LEU A 236 -30.94 4.05 -13.99
CA LEU A 236 -32.29 3.55 -13.82
C LEU A 236 -33.14 4.05 -14.98
N PRO A 237 -33.78 3.15 -15.75
CA PRO A 237 -34.76 3.56 -16.74
C PRO A 237 -36.05 3.89 -15.99
N LEU A 238 -36.09 5.02 -15.29
CA LEU A 238 -37.32 5.53 -14.67
C LEU A 238 -38.32 6.07 -15.71
N GLY A 239 -38.09 5.80 -17.01
CA GLY A 239 -38.99 6.13 -18.10
C GLY A 239 -38.74 5.39 -19.41
N GLY A 240 -37.97 4.30 -19.42
CA GLY A 240 -37.68 3.50 -20.62
C GLY A 240 -38.17 2.05 -20.46
N PRO A 241 -38.63 1.37 -21.52
CA PRO A 241 -39.07 -0.01 -21.42
C PRO A 241 -37.91 -0.86 -20.88
N SER A 242 -38.20 -1.70 -19.89
CA SER A 242 -37.24 -2.67 -19.38
C SER A 242 -36.72 -3.52 -20.55
N PRO A 243 -35.40 -3.75 -20.65
CA PRO A 243 -34.87 -4.61 -21.69
C PRO A 243 -35.50 -6.00 -21.53
N THR A 244 -36.18 -6.46 -22.57
CA THR A 244 -36.85 -7.76 -22.59
C THR A 244 -35.83 -8.89 -22.38
N GLU A 245 -36.29 -10.02 -21.85
CA GLU A 245 -35.46 -11.19 -21.57
C GLU A 245 -34.63 -11.64 -22.80
N GLN A 246 -35.15 -11.41 -24.01
CA GLN A 246 -34.46 -11.64 -25.28
C GLN A 246 -33.27 -10.71 -25.53
N TYR A 247 -33.32 -9.43 -25.13
CA TYR A 247 -32.19 -8.49 -25.25
C TYR A 247 -31.03 -8.91 -24.35
N CYS A 248 -31.33 -9.41 -23.16
CA CYS A 248 -30.30 -9.86 -22.22
C CYS A 248 -29.61 -11.16 -22.70
N GLN A 249 -30.35 -12.06 -23.34
CA GLN A 249 -29.80 -13.30 -23.88
C GLN A 249 -28.87 -13.07 -25.08
N THR A 250 -29.17 -12.12 -25.98
CA THR A 250 -28.37 -11.85 -27.17
C THR A 250 -27.10 -11.05 -26.86
N GLN A 251 -27.19 -10.00 -26.04
CA GLN A 251 -26.04 -9.14 -25.72
C GLN A 251 -25.02 -9.83 -24.79
N CYS A 252 -25.49 -10.65 -23.83
CA CYS A 252 -24.61 -11.30 -22.85
C CYS A 252 -24.02 -12.62 -23.35
N ARG A 253 -24.67 -13.35 -24.26
CA ARG A 253 -24.06 -14.55 -24.90
C ARG A 253 -22.99 -14.21 -25.93
N ALA A 254 -23.07 -13.05 -26.59
CA ALA A 254 -22.09 -12.64 -27.60
C ALA A 254 -20.65 -12.51 -27.05
N ARG A 255 -20.47 -12.37 -25.73
CA ARG A 255 -19.14 -12.35 -25.09
C ARG A 255 -18.70 -13.69 -24.51
N GLY A 256 -19.55 -14.71 -24.50
CA GLY A 256 -19.22 -16.06 -24.00
C GLY A 256 -18.54 -16.96 -25.03
N LEU A 257 -18.63 -16.65 -26.32
CA LEU A 257 -18.14 -17.53 -27.40
C LEU A 257 -16.89 -17.01 -28.13
N ALA A 258 -16.38 -15.82 -27.80
CA ALA A 258 -15.16 -15.26 -28.41
C ALA A 258 -13.85 -15.71 -27.71
N THR A 259 -13.85 -16.84 -26.99
CA THR A 259 -12.65 -17.41 -26.35
C THR A 259 -12.39 -18.87 -26.75
N GLN A 260 -12.69 -19.24 -27.99
CA GLN A 260 -12.12 -20.44 -28.60
C GLN A 260 -11.41 -20.06 -29.90
N LEU A 261 -10.22 -19.47 -29.75
CA LEU A 261 -9.22 -19.48 -30.80
C LEU A 261 -8.59 -20.88 -30.83
N THR A 262 -8.96 -21.62 -31.88
CA THR A 262 -8.04 -22.41 -32.73
C THR A 262 -6.86 -23.08 -32.04
N ALA A 263 -7.03 -24.34 -31.68
CA ALA A 263 -5.96 -25.32 -31.71
C ALA A 263 -6.25 -26.28 -32.88
N THR A 264 -5.55 -26.09 -34.00
CA THR A 264 -5.40 -27.12 -35.03
C THR A 264 -4.13 -27.93 -34.74
N PRO A 265 -4.11 -29.23 -35.10
CA PRO A 265 -3.03 -30.16 -34.76
C PRO A 265 -1.70 -29.85 -35.46
#